data_AF-A0A7L4QS83-F1
#
_entry.id   AF-A0A7L4QS83-F1
#
_cell.length_a   1.000
_cell.length_b   1.000
_cell.length_c   1.000
_cell.angle_alpha   90.00
_cell.angle_beta   90.00
_cell.angle_gamma   90.00
#
_symmetry.space_group_name_H-M   'P 1'
#
loop_
_entity.id
_entity.type
_entity.pdbx_description
1 polymer ?
#
loop_
_entity_poly.entity_id
_entity_poly.type
_entity_poly.pdbx_seq_one_letter_code
_entity_poly.pdbx_strand_id
1 'polypeptide(L)'
;MEDYTGLELSPRKVEYLKYLSGQGGSAKISELSGHFGVDPSTATRTVQELTWEGFVHHEPYGDVVLTGFGEEYSAFLLRRHRGHPTTGLCGEITHDALCRPEVTAVNCHEKVS
;
A
#
# COMPACT_ATOMS: atom_id res chain seq x y z
N MET A 1 -15.77 11.67 -0.59
CA MET A 1 -14.43 11.24 -0.18
C MET A 1 -14.37 9.81 -0.65
N GLU A 2 -13.66 9.55 -1.76
CA GLU A 2 -13.71 8.25 -2.42
C GLU A 2 -13.00 7.21 -1.54
N ASP A 3 -13.76 6.24 -1.05
CA ASP A 3 -13.30 5.18 -0.15
C ASP A 3 -12.49 4.14 -0.96
N TYR A 4 -11.18 4.32 -1.07
CA TYR A 4 -10.30 3.38 -1.77
C TYR A 4 -10.09 2.09 -0.95
N THR A 5 -10.83 1.04 -1.30
CA THR A 5 -10.92 -0.25 -0.58
C THR A 5 -9.68 -1.17 -0.66
N GLY A 6 -8.55 -0.71 -1.22
CA GLY A 6 -7.35 -1.55 -1.28
C GLY A 6 -7.31 -2.58 -2.41
N LEU A 7 -8.31 -2.60 -3.30
CA LEU A 7 -8.54 -3.65 -4.32
C LEU A 7 -8.52 -3.15 -5.78
N GLU A 8 -8.48 -1.84 -6.00
CA GLU A 8 -8.54 -1.26 -7.36
C GLU A 8 -7.18 -1.23 -8.07
N LEU A 9 -6.10 -1.41 -7.31
CA LEU A 9 -4.75 -1.42 -7.86
C LEU A 9 -4.31 -2.83 -8.25
N SER A 10 -3.74 -2.92 -9.45
CA SER A 10 -3.08 -4.16 -9.91
C SER A 10 -1.93 -4.55 -8.99
N PRO A 11 -1.60 -5.85 -8.86
CA PRO A 11 -0.50 -6.34 -8.01
C PRO A 11 0.83 -5.62 -8.28
N ARG A 12 1.09 -5.29 -9.54
CA ARG A 12 2.30 -4.58 -9.98
C ARG A 12 2.37 -3.15 -9.44
N LYS A 13 1.23 -2.43 -9.38
CA LYS A 13 1.16 -1.07 -8.83
C LYS A 13 1.41 -1.07 -7.32
N VAL A 14 0.86 -2.06 -6.61
CA VAL A 14 1.10 -2.28 -5.18
C VAL A 14 2.60 -2.46 -4.89
N GLU A 15 3.30 -3.26 -5.70
CA GLU A 15 4.74 -3.45 -5.53
C GLU A 15 5.55 -2.17 -5.75
N TYR A 16 5.15 -1.32 -6.69
CA TYR A 16 5.79 0.00 -6.90
C TYR A 16 5.66 0.89 -5.66
N LEU A 17 4.45 0.96 -5.08
CA LEU A 17 4.21 1.75 -3.86
C LEU A 17 5.02 1.23 -2.67
N LYS A 18 5.11 -0.09 -2.49
CA LYS A 18 5.94 -0.69 -1.44
C LYS A 18 7.42 -0.37 -1.63
N TYR A 19 7.91 -0.45 -2.87
CA TYR A 19 9.31 -0.15 -3.18
C TYR A 19 9.65 1.32 -2.89
N LEU A 20 8.79 2.26 -3.33
CA LEU A 20 8.96 3.69 -3.05
C LEU A 20 8.98 3.97 -1.54
N SER A 21 8.07 3.37 -0.78
CA SER A 21 8.04 3.48 0.69
C SER A 21 9.34 2.93 1.32
N GLY A 22 9.87 1.83 0.79
CA GLY A 22 11.15 1.25 1.23
C GLY A 22 12.38 2.10 0.90
N GLN A 23 12.33 2.94 -0.13
CA GLN A 23 13.41 3.87 -0.52
C GLN A 23 13.35 5.24 0.18
N GLY A 24 12.39 5.44 1.09
CA GLY A 24 12.21 6.73 1.79
C GLY A 24 11.26 7.69 1.09
N GLY A 25 10.37 7.18 0.23
CA GLY A 25 9.27 7.94 -0.37
C GLY A 25 9.54 8.49 -1.76
N SER A 26 10.74 8.29 -2.32
CA SER A 26 11.09 8.71 -3.68
C SER A 26 12.03 7.73 -4.37
N ALA A 27 11.89 7.54 -5.68
CA ALA A 27 12.83 6.75 -6.48
C ALA A 27 12.89 7.20 -7.94
N LYS A 28 13.98 6.83 -8.63
CA LYS A 28 14.14 7.08 -10.07
C LYS A 28 13.38 6.06 -10.90
N ILE A 29 12.90 6.51 -12.08
CA ILE A 29 12.33 5.61 -13.09
C ILE A 29 13.34 4.53 -13.49
N SER A 30 14.62 4.89 -13.63
CA SER A 30 15.70 3.94 -13.96
C SER A 30 15.91 2.87 -12.88
N GLU A 31 15.74 3.23 -11.61
CA GLU A 31 15.85 2.30 -10.48
C GLU A 31 14.63 1.36 -10.46
N LEU A 32 13.43 1.90 -10.67
CA LEU A 32 12.21 1.11 -10.80
C LEU A 32 12.33 0.11 -11.97
N SER A 33 12.75 0.58 -13.14
CA SER A 33 12.91 -0.30 -14.30
C SER A 33 13.93 -1.40 -14.06
N GLY A 34 15.06 -1.07 -13.42
CA GLY A 34 16.11 -2.03 -13.09
C GLY A 34 15.68 -3.06 -12.04
N HIS A 35 15.03 -2.60 -10.97
CA HIS A 35 14.56 -3.45 -9.87
C HIS A 35 13.45 -4.42 -10.32
N PHE A 36 12.49 -3.93 -11.11
CA PHE A 36 11.37 -4.75 -11.58
C PHE A 36 11.68 -5.51 -12.88
N GLY A 37 12.84 -5.29 -13.50
CA GLY A 37 13.22 -5.92 -14.78
C GLY A 37 12.28 -5.54 -15.93
N VAL A 38 11.81 -4.30 -15.96
CA VAL A 38 10.81 -3.82 -16.93
C VAL A 38 11.43 -2.76 -17.83
N ASP A 39 10.91 -2.60 -19.04
CA ASP A 39 11.35 -1.52 -19.91
C ASP A 39 11.03 -0.14 -19.28
N PRO A 40 11.91 0.88 -19.40
CA PRO A 40 11.67 2.22 -18.87
C PRO A 40 10.35 2.84 -19.33
N SER A 41 9.92 2.53 -20.57
CA SER A 41 8.64 2.98 -21.11
C SER A 41 7.45 2.38 -20.34
N THR A 42 7.59 1.12 -19.90
CA THR A 42 6.56 0.44 -19.09
C THR A 42 6.53 0.99 -17.67
N ALA A 43 7.70 1.18 -17.04
CA ALA A 43 7.79 1.79 -15.70
C ALA A 43 7.16 3.19 -15.68
N THR A 44 7.49 4.02 -16.68
CA THR A 44 6.93 5.36 -16.82
C THR A 44 5.41 5.33 -16.98
N ARG A 45 4.88 4.42 -17.80
CA ARG A 45 3.43 4.25 -17.96
C ARG A 45 2.75 3.89 -16.63
N THR A 46 3.30 2.94 -15.88
CA THR A 46 2.74 2.54 -14.57
C THR A 46 2.79 3.69 -13.56
N VAL A 47 3.88 4.45 -13.54
CA VAL A 47 4.02 5.65 -12.70
C VAL A 47 3.02 6.74 -13.09
N GLN A 48 2.80 6.95 -14.39
CA GLN A 48 1.80 7.91 -14.87
C GLN A 48 0.38 7.51 -14.46
N GLU A 49 0.02 6.24 -14.53
CA GLU A 49 -1.28 5.77 -14.03
C GLU A 49 -1.41 6.01 -12.52
N LEU A 50 -0.38 5.67 -11.74
CA LEU A 50 -0.36 5.96 -10.30
C LEU A 50 -0.43 7.47 -10.00
N THR A 51 0.10 8.30 -10.88
CA THR A 51 0.03 9.76 -10.77
C THR A 51 -1.38 10.26 -11.04
N TRP A 52 -2.03 9.72 -12.07
CA TRP A 52 -3.42 10.02 -12.40
C TRP A 52 -4.37 9.65 -11.26
N GLU A 53 -4.10 8.54 -10.59
CA GLU A 53 -4.85 8.08 -9.42
C GLU A 53 -4.48 8.83 -8.12
N GLY A 54 -3.45 9.68 -8.13
CA GLY A 54 -3.08 10.53 -6.99
C GLY A 54 -2.20 9.87 -5.92
N PHE A 55 -1.68 8.66 -6.16
CA PHE A 55 -0.80 7.97 -5.21
C PHE A 55 0.66 8.45 -5.28
N VAL A 56 1.12 8.87 -6.45
CA VAL A 56 2.48 9.38 -6.65
C VAL A 56 2.44 10.70 -7.39
N HIS A 57 3.49 11.49 -7.23
CA HIS A 57 3.76 12.66 -8.02
C HIS A 57 5.03 12.39 -8.83
N HIS A 58 4.97 12.62 -10.14
CA HIS A 58 6.15 12.60 -10.99
C HIS A 58 6.23 13.93 -11.74
N GLU A 59 7.42 14.51 -11.77
CA GLU A 59 7.72 15.66 -12.61
C GLU A 59 8.39 15.21 -13.92
N PRO A 60 8.27 15.97 -15.01
CA PRO A 60 8.95 15.66 -16.26
C PRO A 60 10.47 15.61 -16.04
N TYR A 61 11.08 14.47 -16.38
CA TYR A 61 12.51 14.14 -16.16
C TYR A 61 12.93 14.05 -14.68
N GLY A 62 11.97 14.02 -13.75
CA GLY A 62 12.21 13.99 -12.31
C GLY A 62 12.09 12.61 -11.68
N ASP A 63 12.35 12.59 -10.37
CA ASP A 63 12.13 11.43 -9.52
C ASP A 63 10.62 11.22 -9.27
N VAL A 64 10.24 9.98 -9.00
CA VAL A 64 8.88 9.62 -8.60
C VAL A 64 8.79 9.74 -7.09
N VAL A 65 7.89 10.59 -6.59
CA VAL A 65 7.71 10.87 -5.17
C VAL A 65 6.33 10.41 -4.72
N LEU A 66 6.20 9.80 -3.55
CA LEU A 66 4.90 9.47 -2.98
C LEU A 66 4.17 10.75 -2.55
N THR A 67 2.87 10.80 -2.81
CA THR A 67 2.00 11.80 -2.18
C THR A 67 1.70 11.37 -0.74
N GLY A 68 1.22 12.28 0.12
CA GLY A 68 0.81 11.91 1.47
C GLY A 68 -0.23 10.77 1.51
N PHE A 69 -1.09 10.71 0.48
CA PHE A 69 -2.03 9.60 0.30
C PHE A 69 -1.32 8.28 -0.06
N GLY A 70 -0.37 8.31 -1.00
CA GLY A 70 0.43 7.13 -1.35
C GLY A 70 1.31 6.63 -0.21
N GLU A 71 1.81 7.50 0.65
CA GLU A 71 2.55 7.12 1.86
C GLU A 71 1.66 6.37 2.86
N GLU A 72 0.48 6.91 3.18
CA GLU A 72 -0.45 6.25 4.09
C GLU A 72 -0.92 4.89 3.52
N TYR A 73 -1.21 4.86 2.22
CA TYR A 73 -1.64 3.67 1.52
C TYR A 73 -0.54 2.60 1.41
N SER A 74 0.69 2.98 1.06
CA SER A 74 1.83 2.06 1.02
C SER A 74 2.16 1.50 2.42
N ALA A 75 2.07 2.33 3.46
CA ALA A 75 2.20 1.88 4.84
C ALA A 75 1.10 0.88 5.22
N PHE A 76 -0.15 1.13 4.82
CA PHE A 76 -1.27 0.19 4.99
C PHE A 76 -1.01 -1.15 4.28
N LEU A 77 -0.54 -1.12 3.02
CA LEU A 77 -0.18 -2.31 2.25
C LEU A 77 0.94 -3.11 2.92
N LEU A 78 1.97 -2.44 3.44
CA LEU A 78 3.07 -3.10 4.16
C LEU A 78 2.60 -3.74 5.47
N ARG A 79 1.72 -3.08 6.22
CA ARG A 79 1.11 -3.63 7.44
C ARG A 79 0.29 -4.89 7.14
N ARG A 80 -0.52 -4.87 6.07
CA ARG A 80 -1.33 -6.03 5.66
C ARG A 80 -0.47 -7.19 5.16
N HIS A 81 0.59 -6.90 4.39
CA HIS A 81 1.47 -7.93 3.83
C HIS A 81 2.36 -8.60 4.88
N ARG A 82 2.72 -7.90 5.96
CA ARG A 82 3.52 -8.50 7.04
C ARG A 82 2.79 -9.55 7.85
N GLY A 83 1.50 -9.76 7.60
CA GLY A 83 0.69 -10.75 8.29
C GLY A 83 0.62 -10.41 9.77
N HIS A 84 -0.50 -9.85 10.20
CA HIS A 84 -0.84 -10.04 11.61
C HIS A 84 -0.81 -11.56 11.83
N PRO A 85 -0.05 -12.11 12.80
CA PRO A 85 -0.24 -13.50 13.15
C PRO A 85 -1.71 -13.63 13.53
N THR A 86 -2.50 -14.31 12.70
CA THR A 86 -3.88 -14.69 13.03
C THR A 86 -3.88 -15.91 13.94
N THR A 87 -2.70 -16.48 14.22
CA THR A 87 -2.50 -17.62 15.10
C THR A 87 -1.26 -17.37 15.95
N GLY A 88 -1.45 -17.24 17.27
CA GLY A 88 -0.35 -17.32 18.23
C GLY A 88 -0.02 -18.79 18.52
N LEU A 89 1.19 -19.06 19.01
CA LEU A 89 1.57 -20.42 19.46
C LEU A 89 0.67 -21.00 20.59
N CYS A 90 -0.17 -20.16 21.22
CA CYS A 90 -1.05 -20.53 22.34
C CYS A 90 -2.56 -20.37 22.07
N GLY A 91 -3.01 -20.07 20.84
CA GLY A 91 -4.44 -19.89 20.50
C GLY A 91 -4.76 -18.66 19.63
N GLU A 92 -6.06 -18.37 19.42
CA GLU A 92 -6.54 -17.18 18.69
C GLU A 92 -6.12 -15.88 19.42
N ILE A 93 -5.49 -14.96 18.69
CA ILE A 93 -5.01 -13.68 19.24
C ILE A 93 -6.19 -12.71 19.32
N THR A 94 -6.78 -12.58 20.51
CA THR A 94 -7.95 -11.72 20.74
C THR A 94 -7.56 -10.27 21.04
N HIS A 95 -6.91 -9.62 20.07
CA HIS A 95 -6.58 -8.18 19.98
C HIS A 95 -5.17 -7.75 20.43
N ASP A 96 -4.47 -7.10 19.50
CA ASP A 96 -3.40 -6.14 19.80
C ASP A 96 -4.00 -4.73 19.71
N ALA A 97 -3.89 -3.95 20.78
CA ALA A 97 -4.54 -2.64 20.93
C ALA A 97 -4.08 -1.58 19.91
N LEU A 98 -3.11 -1.91 19.03
CA LEU A 98 -2.60 -1.03 17.98
C LEU A 98 -3.21 -1.33 16.60
N CYS A 99 -4.00 -2.40 16.47
CA CYS A 99 -4.63 -2.79 15.21
C CYS A 99 -6.10 -2.32 15.18
N ARG A 100 -6.33 -1.04 14.90
CA ARG A 100 -7.67 -0.54 14.55
C ARG A 100 -7.82 -0.53 13.03
N PRO A 101 -8.49 -1.52 12.42
CA PRO A 101 -9.07 -1.34 11.10
C PRO A 101 -10.32 -0.46 11.27
N GLU A 102 -10.38 0.65 10.55
CA GLU A 102 -11.60 1.43 10.39
C GLU A 102 -12.61 0.71 9.49
N VAL A 103 -13.10 -0.43 9.97
CA VAL A 103 -14.25 -1.11 9.39
C VAL A 103 -15.31 -1.19 10.48
N THR A 104 -16.42 -0.51 10.21
CA THR A 104 -17.57 -0.25 11.04
C THR A 104 -17.95 -1.43 11.93
N ALA A 105 -17.92 -1.20 13.25
CA ALA A 105 -18.46 -2.11 14.24
C ALA A 105 -19.95 -2.35 13.97
N VAL A 106 -20.30 -3.54 13.46
CA VAL A 106 -21.66 -4.04 13.44
C VAL A 106 -21.75 -5.21 14.41
N ASN A 107 -22.13 -4.85 15.64
CA ASN A 107 -23.06 -5.54 16.53
C ASN A 107 -22.98 -7.09 16.56
N CYS A 108 -22.23 -7.64 17.51
CA CYS A 108 -22.47 -9.00 17.98
C CYS A 108 -23.25 -8.96 19.31
N HIS A 109 -24.50 -9.42 19.19
CA HIS A 109 -25.52 -9.56 20.20
C HIS A 109 -25.04 -10.19 21.51
N GLU A 110 -25.64 -9.69 22.59
CA GLU A 110 -25.82 -10.35 23.88
C GLU A 110 -26.29 -11.80 23.73
N LYS A 111 -25.61 -12.73 24.41
CA LYS A 111 -26.18 -13.68 25.38
C LYS A 111 -25.22 -14.85 25.64
N VAL A 112 -24.58 -14.82 26.81
CA VAL A 112 -24.41 -16.01 27.66
C VAL A 112 -24.48 -15.55 29.12
N SER A 113 -25.65 -15.67 29.71
CA SER A 113 -25.92 -16.23 31.06
C SER A 113 -27.42 -16.37 31.24
#